data_AF-A0A7X8M6N0-F1
#
_entry.id   AF-A0A7X8M6N0-F1
#
_cell.length_a   1.000
_cell.length_b   1.000
_cell.length_c   1.000
_cell.angle_alpha   90.00
_cell.angle_beta   90.00
_cell.angle_gamma   90.00
#
_symmetry.space_group_name_H-M   'P 1'
#
loop_
_entity.id
_entity.type
_entity.pdbx_description
1 polymer ?
#
loop_
_entity_poly.entity_id
_entity_poly.type
_entity_poly.pdbx_seq_one_letter_code
_entity_poly.pdbx_strand_id
1 'polypeptide(L)'
;PTRDYASGAGLLFEQDDYGPDFMLDCLDWPKNESEATAMFNRYGELQKKVFANAAELGIQTCVGTELPLGIPDMLVSRLKAKGMNLEDPRVIGRLYEGTFRRIMRKMPVDFFWLWLPEIWLNSEPGTRQGWEITTEGNVRRDISLIDSVARIIRTPFSFATGGWRLGTVKDPFWTHRHTPASWAISSINTSVGRDPVEKYYAAMPERSRWVIGWAEDDGTAGAHCCTAWDLQLWTERMFTNSSDAFRYGCEGMMAIHWRTASIAPNLTALSQAGWVIGQPGHQDVEDASVAVDMDLFWENWGRGTFGGEAGARAGRIMQKLDGCHIAINQLVDNGVRTTDQDIEDLFAPLDELITLRKEISGTGNLSRFDYWINYLRASRLRIRTWILSARLDSIMTQAGSIQDHKKKLLLVRNQALPLRTTLSRSWEEMISAFVHCARSPGEVGTVSSLESGNRKRIVCAHDSTITRILDCSLPAETAIRTSYDGPPRLFVSSVCSQWNSGEPMEIRPFVLSSPAIRNVSLFWRPLGQGGFRKSKAVHTARHAYRVTIPEPAEGCVEYYLRAELADGKTIYHPVTAPGMNNTVVFWK
;
A
#
# COMPACT_ATOMS: atom_id res chain seq x y z
N PRO A 1 0.93 6.41 20.76
CA PRO A 1 -0.51 6.28 20.42
C PRO A 1 -0.85 7.23 19.25
N THR A 2 -1.90 6.97 18.46
CA THR A 2 -2.21 7.82 17.29
C THR A 2 -2.63 9.24 17.66
N ARG A 3 -3.13 9.50 18.89
CA ARG A 3 -3.47 10.86 19.34
C ARG A 3 -2.28 11.84 19.37
N ASP A 4 -1.05 11.33 19.45
CA ASP A 4 0.17 12.13 19.55
C ASP A 4 0.80 12.41 18.18
N TYR A 5 0.17 11.98 17.09
CA TYR A 5 0.70 12.17 15.74
C TYR A 5 0.68 13.65 15.34
N ALA A 6 1.70 14.07 14.59
CA ALA A 6 1.94 15.47 14.30
C ALA A 6 0.85 16.09 13.42
N SER A 7 0.73 17.42 13.45
CA SER A 7 -0.01 18.21 12.47
C SER A 7 -1.47 17.77 12.25
N GLY A 8 -2.13 17.30 13.31
CA GLY A 8 -3.51 16.83 13.25
C GLY A 8 -3.69 15.44 12.63
N ALA A 9 -2.62 14.70 12.34
CA ALA A 9 -2.69 13.34 11.81
C ALA A 9 -3.50 12.39 12.70
N GLY A 10 -3.50 12.63 14.02
CA GLY A 10 -4.33 11.87 14.97
C GLY A 10 -5.83 11.97 14.70
N LEU A 11 -6.30 12.94 13.90
CA LEU A 11 -7.71 13.07 13.49
C LEU A 11 -8.13 12.09 12.39
N LEU A 12 -7.17 11.41 11.75
CA LEU A 12 -7.43 10.35 10.75
C LEU A 12 -7.77 8.99 11.39
N PHE A 13 -7.70 8.90 12.72
CA PHE A 13 -7.85 7.66 13.46
C PHE A 13 -9.02 7.76 14.45
N GLU A 14 -9.78 6.68 14.59
CA GLU A 14 -10.86 6.59 15.57
C GLU A 14 -10.27 6.41 16.98
N GLN A 15 -9.34 5.47 17.16
CA GLN A 15 -8.71 5.12 18.44
C GLN A 15 -7.17 5.14 18.42
N ASP A 16 -6.54 5.11 19.60
CA ASP A 16 -5.08 5.20 19.72
C ASP A 16 -4.35 4.05 19.02
N ASP A 17 -5.05 2.95 18.85
CA ASP A 17 -4.65 1.77 18.10
C ASP A 17 -5.30 1.78 16.72
N TYR A 18 -4.57 1.26 15.74
CA TYR A 18 -4.99 1.22 14.34
C TYR A 18 -4.78 -0.18 13.78
N GLY A 19 -5.83 -0.73 13.18
CA GLY A 19 -5.81 -2.04 12.55
C GLY A 19 -7.14 -2.34 11.86
N PRO A 20 -7.20 -3.44 11.09
CA PRO A 20 -8.45 -3.89 10.49
C PRO A 20 -9.45 -4.34 11.57
N ASP A 21 -10.75 -4.22 11.30
CA ASP A 21 -11.82 -4.47 12.27
C ASP A 21 -11.69 -5.83 13.00
N PHE A 22 -11.27 -6.89 12.31
CA PHE A 22 -11.13 -8.23 12.91
C PHE A 22 -10.02 -8.33 13.98
N MET A 23 -9.11 -7.35 14.02
CA MET A 23 -8.00 -7.25 14.98
C MET A 23 -8.29 -6.34 16.17
N LEU A 24 -9.31 -5.46 16.09
CA LEU A 24 -9.54 -4.45 17.13
C LEU A 24 -9.83 -5.05 18.52
N ASP A 25 -10.39 -6.27 18.56
CA ASP A 25 -10.62 -7.02 19.80
C ASP A 25 -9.37 -7.78 20.31
N CYS A 26 -8.22 -7.66 19.66
CA CYS A 26 -7.04 -8.49 19.93
C CYS A 26 -5.71 -7.77 19.60
N LEU A 27 -5.60 -6.49 19.96
CA LEU A 27 -4.45 -5.64 19.62
C LEU A 27 -3.16 -6.05 20.34
N ASP A 28 -3.26 -6.68 21.51
CA ASP A 28 -2.12 -7.19 22.31
C ASP A 28 -1.48 -8.47 21.76
N TRP A 29 -1.92 -8.92 20.57
CA TRP A 29 -1.69 -10.27 20.02
C TRP A 29 -2.22 -11.40 20.93
N PRO A 30 -2.69 -12.52 20.35
CA PRO A 30 -3.18 -13.65 21.13
C PRO A 30 -2.05 -14.30 21.95
N LYS A 31 -2.28 -14.50 23.25
CA LYS A 31 -1.31 -15.06 24.21
C LYS A 31 -1.55 -16.54 24.51
N ASN A 32 -2.68 -17.10 24.06
CA ASN A 32 -3.04 -18.50 24.23
C ASN A 32 -3.79 -19.06 23.01
N GLU A 33 -4.00 -20.38 23.01
CA GLU A 33 -4.63 -21.10 21.89
C GLU A 33 -6.07 -20.64 21.62
N SER A 34 -6.85 -20.32 22.66
CA SER A 34 -8.24 -19.88 22.51
C SER A 34 -8.31 -18.54 21.77
N GLU A 35 -7.50 -17.57 22.21
CA GLU A 35 -7.39 -16.24 21.58
C GLU A 35 -6.88 -16.34 20.14
N ALA A 36 -5.85 -17.16 19.89
CA ALA A 36 -5.31 -17.37 18.55
C ALA A 36 -6.37 -17.98 17.61
N THR A 37 -7.13 -18.95 18.11
CA THR A 37 -8.22 -19.59 17.36
C THR A 37 -9.36 -18.61 17.07
N ALA A 38 -9.73 -17.77 18.05
CA ALA A 38 -10.77 -16.76 17.88
C ALA A 38 -10.36 -15.73 16.81
N MET A 39 -9.14 -15.21 16.87
CA MET A 39 -8.60 -14.29 15.86
C MET A 39 -8.54 -14.94 14.47
N PHE A 40 -8.06 -16.19 14.37
CA PHE A 40 -8.00 -16.94 13.11
C PHE A 40 -9.38 -17.19 12.51
N ASN A 41 -10.41 -17.41 13.34
CA ASN A 41 -11.78 -17.55 12.88
C ASN A 41 -12.38 -16.22 12.41
N ARG A 42 -12.18 -15.11 13.14
CA ARG A 42 -12.61 -13.77 12.71
C ARG A 42 -11.99 -13.39 11.37
N TYR A 43 -10.69 -13.64 11.19
CA TYR A 43 -10.02 -13.42 9.91
C TYR A 43 -10.62 -14.30 8.79
N GLY A 44 -10.95 -15.55 9.10
CA GLY A 44 -11.67 -16.44 8.18
C GLY A 44 -13.02 -15.92 7.72
N GLU A 45 -13.80 -15.32 8.61
CA GLU A 45 -15.09 -14.72 8.25
C GLU A 45 -14.91 -13.49 7.35
N LEU A 46 -13.89 -12.66 7.62
CA LEU A 46 -13.54 -11.56 6.72
C LEU A 46 -13.19 -12.08 5.33
N GLN A 47 -12.29 -13.07 5.24
CA GLN A 47 -11.85 -13.64 3.97
C GLN A 47 -13.01 -14.30 3.22
N LYS A 48 -13.94 -14.96 3.92
CA LYS A 48 -15.17 -15.50 3.33
C LYS A 48 -15.97 -14.42 2.61
N LYS A 49 -16.22 -13.30 3.28
CA LYS A 49 -16.99 -12.18 2.72
C LYS A 49 -16.29 -11.57 1.52
N VAL A 50 -14.99 -11.29 1.64
CA VAL A 50 -14.19 -10.66 0.58
C VAL A 50 -14.12 -11.54 -0.67
N PHE A 51 -13.83 -12.84 -0.52
CA PHE A 51 -13.70 -13.73 -1.66
C PHE A 51 -15.04 -14.15 -2.27
N ALA A 52 -16.13 -14.22 -1.49
CA ALA A 52 -17.46 -14.40 -2.07
C ALA A 52 -17.85 -13.22 -2.96
N ASN A 53 -17.65 -11.98 -2.48
CA ASN A 53 -17.88 -10.78 -3.29
C ASN A 53 -16.97 -10.73 -4.54
N ALA A 54 -15.71 -11.15 -4.43
CA ALA A 54 -14.83 -11.25 -5.59
C ALA A 54 -15.34 -12.26 -6.64
N ALA A 55 -15.80 -13.44 -6.20
CA ALA A 55 -16.35 -14.46 -7.07
C ALA A 55 -17.62 -13.99 -7.80
N GLU A 56 -18.51 -13.26 -7.11
CA GLU A 56 -19.71 -12.67 -7.71
C GLU A 56 -19.36 -11.62 -8.79
N LEU A 57 -18.23 -10.94 -8.66
CA LEU A 57 -17.69 -10.00 -9.64
C LEU A 57 -16.91 -10.69 -10.79
N GLY A 58 -16.79 -12.02 -10.77
CA GLY A 58 -15.97 -12.77 -11.72
C GLY A 58 -14.46 -12.55 -11.55
N ILE A 59 -14.02 -12.07 -10.37
CA ILE A 59 -12.61 -11.88 -10.04
C ILE A 59 -12.05 -13.20 -9.52
N GLN A 60 -11.07 -13.75 -10.22
CA GLN A 60 -10.36 -14.94 -9.74
C GLN A 60 -9.48 -14.59 -8.55
N THR A 61 -9.51 -15.43 -7.53
CA THR A 61 -8.80 -15.21 -6.27
C THR A 61 -7.84 -16.34 -5.94
N CYS A 62 -6.80 -16.00 -5.19
CA CYS A 62 -5.81 -16.94 -4.73
C CYS A 62 -5.49 -16.74 -3.24
N VAL A 63 -5.11 -17.82 -2.57
CA VAL A 63 -4.51 -17.80 -1.23
C VAL A 63 -3.40 -18.83 -1.20
N GLY A 64 -2.34 -18.58 -0.44
CA GLY A 64 -1.15 -19.42 -0.53
C GLY A 64 -0.25 -19.39 0.67
N THR A 65 0.81 -20.19 0.57
CA THR A 65 1.93 -20.20 1.51
C THR A 65 3.25 -20.28 0.75
N GLU A 66 4.34 -19.91 1.42
CA GLU A 66 5.67 -20.28 0.98
C GLU A 66 5.86 -21.81 1.06
N LEU A 67 6.67 -22.32 0.14
CA LEU A 67 7.14 -23.69 0.11
C LEU A 67 8.57 -23.76 0.65
N PRO A 68 8.92 -24.77 1.44
CA PRO A 68 8.04 -25.73 2.11
C PRO A 68 7.21 -25.07 3.22
N LEU A 69 6.17 -25.75 3.69
CA LEU A 69 5.27 -25.17 4.69
C LEU A 69 6.03 -24.80 5.96
N GLY A 70 6.11 -23.50 6.27
CA GLY A 70 6.62 -23.01 7.55
C GLY A 70 5.70 -23.41 8.70
N ILE A 71 6.22 -24.16 9.67
CA ILE A 71 5.46 -24.64 10.85
C ILE A 71 5.88 -23.83 12.07
N PRO A 72 4.98 -23.03 12.69
CA PRO A 72 5.33 -22.23 13.87
C PRO A 72 5.78 -23.08 15.07
N ASP A 73 6.73 -22.57 15.87
CA ASP A 73 7.34 -23.28 17.01
C ASP A 73 6.34 -23.84 18.02
N MET A 74 5.25 -23.11 18.26
CA MET A 74 4.18 -23.56 19.15
C MET A 74 3.49 -24.82 18.60
N LEU A 75 3.29 -24.91 17.28
CA LEU A 75 2.74 -26.09 16.63
C LEU A 75 3.77 -27.22 16.60
N VAL A 76 5.05 -26.92 16.33
CA VAL A 76 6.15 -27.88 16.40
C VAL A 76 6.20 -28.56 17.78
N SER A 77 6.20 -27.77 18.85
CA SER A 77 6.21 -28.26 20.23
C SER A 77 5.01 -29.15 20.53
N ARG A 78 3.83 -28.75 20.06
CA ARG A 78 2.59 -29.53 20.25
C ARG A 78 2.59 -30.85 19.49
N LEU A 79 3.13 -30.89 18.27
CA LEU A 79 3.23 -32.11 17.48
C LEU A 79 4.25 -33.08 18.09
N LYS A 80 5.41 -32.58 18.54
CA LYS A 80 6.42 -33.36 19.26
C LYS A 80 5.86 -33.95 20.56
N ALA A 81 5.11 -33.18 21.34
CA ALA A 81 4.46 -33.66 22.56
C ALA A 81 3.43 -34.79 22.29
N LYS A 82 2.90 -34.87 21.07
CA LYS A 82 2.02 -35.96 20.61
C LYS A 82 2.78 -37.12 19.96
N GLY A 83 4.11 -37.14 20.03
CA GLY A 83 4.96 -38.17 19.42
C GLY A 83 5.01 -38.11 17.88
N MET A 84 4.66 -36.98 17.27
CA MET A 84 4.68 -36.81 15.81
C MET A 84 6.03 -36.24 15.36
N ASN A 85 6.61 -36.84 14.31
CA ASN A 85 7.85 -36.38 13.67
C ASN A 85 7.52 -35.42 12.50
N LEU A 86 8.14 -34.24 12.48
CA LEU A 86 7.93 -33.25 11.43
C LEU A 86 8.64 -33.58 10.11
N GLU A 87 9.63 -34.46 10.14
CA GLU A 87 10.25 -34.99 8.91
C GLU A 87 9.42 -36.10 8.26
N ASP A 88 8.36 -36.58 8.94
CA ASP A 88 7.47 -37.60 8.38
C ASP A 88 6.52 -36.96 7.36
N PRO A 89 6.57 -37.35 6.07
CA PRO A 89 5.69 -36.82 5.04
C PRO A 89 4.21 -36.98 5.37
N ARG A 90 3.83 -37.97 6.19
CA ARG A 90 2.44 -38.16 6.64
C ARG A 90 1.98 -37.05 7.57
N VAL A 91 2.87 -36.53 8.42
CA VAL A 91 2.55 -35.42 9.32
C VAL A 91 2.40 -34.13 8.53
N ILE A 92 3.32 -33.85 7.59
CA ILE A 92 3.24 -32.69 6.69
C ILE A 92 1.97 -32.77 5.82
N GLY A 93 1.68 -33.94 5.23
CA GLY A 93 0.46 -34.16 4.45
C GLY A 93 -0.83 -33.88 5.24
N ARG A 94 -0.87 -34.23 6.52
CA ARG A 94 -2.00 -33.89 7.41
C ARG A 94 -2.12 -32.39 7.68
N LEU A 95 -1.01 -31.66 7.72
CA LEU A 95 -1.04 -30.20 7.85
C LEU A 95 -1.63 -29.56 6.58
N TYR A 96 -1.20 -30.00 5.40
CA TYR A 96 -1.81 -29.56 4.14
C TYR A 96 -3.29 -29.92 4.05
N GLU A 97 -3.68 -31.13 4.45
CA GLU A 97 -5.09 -31.52 4.50
C GLU A 97 -5.90 -30.58 5.40
N GLY A 98 -5.39 -30.26 6.59
CA GLY A 98 -6.00 -29.30 7.50
C GLY A 98 -6.17 -27.91 6.90
N THR A 99 -5.12 -27.41 6.23
CA THR A 99 -5.11 -26.13 5.51
C THR A 99 -6.17 -26.11 4.41
N PHE A 100 -6.19 -27.11 3.52
CA PHE A 100 -7.15 -27.17 2.42
C PHE A 100 -8.59 -27.30 2.91
N ARG A 101 -8.84 -28.14 3.93
CA ARG A 101 -10.17 -28.24 4.55
C ARG A 101 -10.61 -26.94 5.19
N ARG A 102 -9.69 -26.10 5.66
CA ARG A 102 -10.02 -24.76 6.19
C ARG A 102 -10.37 -23.80 5.06
N ILE A 103 -9.61 -23.80 3.98
CA ILE A 103 -9.87 -22.99 2.79
C ILE A 103 -11.24 -23.35 2.21
N MET A 104 -11.50 -24.63 1.93
CA MET A 104 -12.78 -25.11 1.41
C MET A 104 -14.00 -24.69 2.26
N ARG A 105 -13.82 -24.56 3.58
CA ARG A 105 -14.92 -24.17 4.49
C ARG A 105 -15.18 -22.68 4.56
N LYS A 106 -14.20 -21.85 4.19
CA LYS A 106 -14.20 -20.42 4.55
C LYS A 106 -13.87 -19.50 3.38
N MET A 107 -13.41 -20.03 2.25
CA MET A 107 -12.77 -19.24 1.19
C MET A 107 -13.08 -19.89 -0.16
N PRO A 108 -14.01 -19.34 -0.95
CA PRO A 108 -14.19 -19.74 -2.34
C PRO A 108 -13.05 -19.15 -3.18
N VAL A 109 -11.89 -19.79 -3.16
CA VAL A 109 -10.73 -19.41 -3.98
C VAL A 109 -10.68 -20.24 -5.26
N ASP A 110 -10.07 -19.69 -6.30
CA ASP A 110 -9.85 -20.38 -7.58
C ASP A 110 -8.51 -21.12 -7.57
N PHE A 111 -7.51 -20.56 -6.87
CA PHE A 111 -6.15 -21.11 -6.81
C PHE A 111 -5.60 -21.17 -5.39
N PHE A 112 -4.95 -22.30 -5.06
CA PHE A 112 -3.97 -22.33 -3.98
C PHE A 112 -2.59 -21.96 -4.52
N TRP A 113 -2.03 -20.87 -4.02
CA TRP A 113 -0.79 -20.29 -4.49
C TRP A 113 0.41 -20.82 -3.71
N LEU A 114 1.45 -21.26 -4.42
CA LEU A 114 2.66 -21.84 -3.83
C LEU A 114 3.83 -20.91 -4.11
N TRP A 115 4.23 -20.17 -3.07
CA TRP A 115 5.33 -19.22 -3.16
C TRP A 115 6.67 -19.95 -3.03
N LEU A 116 7.54 -19.90 -4.03
CA LEU A 116 8.88 -20.49 -3.94
C LEU A 116 9.75 -19.75 -2.92
N PRO A 117 10.69 -20.45 -2.24
CA PRO A 117 11.53 -19.84 -1.22
C PRO A 117 12.17 -18.53 -1.67
N GLU A 118 12.09 -17.47 -0.86
CA GLU A 118 12.71 -16.19 -1.20
C GLU A 118 14.22 -16.31 -1.42
N ILE A 119 14.87 -17.22 -0.69
CA ILE A 119 16.30 -17.48 -0.84
C ILE A 119 16.69 -17.92 -2.26
N TRP A 120 15.76 -18.50 -3.04
CA TRP A 120 16.01 -18.91 -4.42
C TRP A 120 16.12 -17.72 -5.40
N LEU A 121 15.77 -16.51 -4.97
CA LEU A 121 15.99 -15.30 -5.76
C LEU A 121 17.49 -15.09 -6.07
N ASN A 122 18.33 -15.20 -5.03
CA ASN A 122 19.75 -14.82 -5.09
C ASN A 122 20.71 -15.95 -4.71
N SER A 123 20.22 -17.15 -4.42
CA SER A 123 21.05 -18.27 -3.97
C SER A 123 20.46 -19.60 -4.42
N GLU A 124 21.32 -20.62 -4.52
CA GLU A 124 20.83 -21.96 -4.82
C GLU A 124 20.21 -22.62 -3.58
N PRO A 125 19.30 -23.59 -3.78
CA PRO A 125 18.69 -24.33 -2.67
C PRO A 125 19.76 -25.00 -1.78
N GLY A 126 19.64 -24.80 -0.47
CA GLY A 126 20.52 -25.45 0.53
C GLY A 126 21.93 -24.85 0.70
N THR A 127 22.25 -23.72 0.08
CA THR A 127 23.61 -23.13 0.19
C THR A 127 23.85 -22.25 1.43
N ARG A 128 22.82 -21.93 2.23
CA ARG A 128 22.99 -21.18 3.49
C ARG A 128 22.83 -22.09 4.71
N GLN A 129 23.75 -21.97 5.65
CA GLN A 129 23.74 -22.73 6.92
C GLN A 129 22.51 -22.33 7.77
N GLY A 130 21.80 -23.31 8.32
CA GLY A 130 20.67 -23.12 9.26
C GLY A 130 19.25 -23.13 8.67
N TRP A 131 19.10 -23.30 7.36
CA TRP A 131 17.80 -23.20 6.66
C TRP A 131 17.36 -24.52 6.00
N GLU A 132 17.49 -25.65 6.71
CA GLU A 132 17.24 -27.00 6.18
C GLU A 132 15.91 -27.15 5.41
N ILE A 133 14.89 -26.34 5.72
CA ILE A 133 13.60 -26.40 5.04
C ILE A 133 13.62 -25.92 3.59
N THR A 134 14.61 -25.21 3.05
CA THR A 134 14.54 -24.63 1.68
C THR A 134 15.34 -25.38 0.61
N THR A 135 15.63 -26.67 0.82
CA THR A 135 16.32 -27.52 -0.17
C THR A 135 15.37 -27.94 -1.30
N GLU A 136 15.91 -28.27 -2.48
CA GLU A 136 15.10 -28.85 -3.57
C GLU A 136 14.36 -30.11 -3.14
N GLY A 137 14.99 -30.94 -2.30
CA GLY A 137 14.40 -32.17 -1.78
C GLY A 137 13.12 -31.91 -0.98
N ASN A 138 13.15 -30.90 -0.10
CA ASN A 138 12.01 -30.54 0.72
C ASN A 138 10.91 -29.86 -0.09
N VAL A 139 11.26 -28.96 -1.02
CA VAL A 139 10.27 -28.33 -1.92
C VAL A 139 9.59 -29.37 -2.81
N ARG A 140 10.35 -30.29 -3.41
CA ARG A 140 9.80 -31.36 -4.26
C ARG A 140 8.91 -32.33 -3.46
N ARG A 141 9.31 -32.66 -2.23
CA ARG A 141 8.48 -33.47 -1.31
C ARG A 141 7.14 -32.79 -1.07
N ASP A 142 7.15 -31.51 -0.71
CA ASP A 142 5.93 -30.77 -0.39
C ASP A 142 5.02 -30.59 -1.61
N ILE A 143 5.58 -30.31 -2.80
CA ILE A 143 4.81 -30.31 -4.07
C ILE A 143 4.09 -31.65 -4.28
N SER A 144 4.80 -32.76 -4.08
CA SER A 144 4.24 -34.11 -4.25
C SER A 144 3.13 -34.40 -3.23
N LEU A 145 3.31 -33.96 -1.98
CA LEU A 145 2.31 -34.08 -0.92
C LEU A 145 1.08 -33.24 -1.21
N ILE A 146 1.26 -32.00 -1.69
CA ILE A 146 0.16 -31.10 -2.06
C ILE A 146 -0.70 -31.73 -3.15
N ASP A 147 -0.11 -32.17 -4.28
CA ASP A 147 -0.88 -32.78 -5.38
C ASP A 147 -1.62 -34.04 -4.89
N SER A 148 -0.94 -34.88 -4.10
CA SER A 148 -1.53 -36.10 -3.53
C SER A 148 -2.73 -35.79 -2.62
N VAL A 149 -2.54 -34.89 -1.64
CA VAL A 149 -3.58 -34.52 -0.68
C VAL A 149 -4.77 -33.87 -1.39
N ALA A 150 -4.49 -32.96 -2.34
CA ALA A 150 -5.51 -32.27 -3.11
C ALA A 150 -6.40 -33.23 -3.90
N ARG A 151 -5.81 -34.24 -4.54
CA ARG A 151 -6.55 -35.30 -5.25
C ARG A 151 -7.39 -36.16 -4.31
N ILE A 152 -6.84 -36.52 -3.15
CA ILE A 152 -7.53 -37.37 -2.15
C ILE A 152 -8.79 -36.66 -1.63
N ILE A 153 -8.68 -35.39 -1.26
CA ILE A 153 -9.80 -34.64 -0.69
C ILE A 153 -10.66 -33.91 -1.73
N ARG A 154 -10.26 -33.97 -3.01
CA ARG A 154 -10.92 -33.34 -4.16
C ARG A 154 -11.16 -31.85 -3.94
N THR A 155 -10.06 -31.10 -3.83
CA THR A 155 -10.15 -29.64 -3.69
C THR A 155 -10.90 -29.02 -4.87
N PRO A 156 -11.77 -28.02 -4.63
CA PRO A 156 -12.51 -27.35 -5.70
C PRO A 156 -11.69 -26.29 -6.44
N PHE A 157 -10.50 -25.97 -5.92
CA PHE A 157 -9.57 -25.00 -6.49
C PHE A 157 -8.39 -25.69 -7.18
N SER A 158 -7.80 -24.97 -8.14
CA SER A 158 -6.58 -25.32 -8.85
C SER A 158 -5.34 -24.84 -8.10
N PHE A 159 -4.16 -25.00 -8.69
CA PHE A 159 -2.90 -24.58 -8.09
C PHE A 159 -2.16 -23.63 -9.02
N ALA A 160 -1.45 -22.70 -8.41
CA ALA A 160 -0.52 -21.82 -9.10
C ALA A 160 0.80 -21.82 -8.33
N THR A 161 1.91 -21.89 -9.03
CA THR A 161 3.21 -21.54 -8.44
C THR A 161 3.48 -20.08 -8.68
N GLY A 162 4.04 -19.40 -7.68
CA GLY A 162 4.63 -18.09 -7.87
C GLY A 162 5.92 -17.99 -7.10
N GLY A 163 6.72 -16.99 -7.41
CA GLY A 163 7.94 -16.77 -6.67
C GLY A 163 8.66 -15.55 -7.18
N TRP A 164 9.80 -15.31 -6.58
CA TRP A 164 10.73 -14.28 -7.03
C TRP A 164 11.32 -14.58 -8.42
N ARG A 165 11.22 -15.84 -8.89
CA ARG A 165 11.61 -16.33 -10.21
C ARG A 165 10.77 -17.55 -10.62
N LEU A 166 10.80 -17.92 -11.90
CA LEU A 166 10.17 -19.14 -12.45
C LEU A 166 10.76 -20.45 -11.92
N GLY A 167 12.03 -20.45 -11.50
CA GLY A 167 12.77 -21.62 -11.04
C GLY A 167 13.88 -21.23 -10.08
N THR A 168 15.04 -21.89 -10.18
CA THR A 168 16.24 -21.54 -9.40
C THR A 168 17.16 -20.61 -10.18
N VAL A 169 18.26 -20.17 -9.56
CA VAL A 169 19.23 -19.30 -10.23
C VAL A 169 19.87 -19.99 -11.45
N LYS A 170 20.27 -21.26 -11.29
CA LYS A 170 20.87 -22.10 -12.35
C LYS A 170 19.86 -22.78 -13.25
N ASP A 171 18.63 -23.01 -12.78
CA ASP A 171 17.60 -23.73 -13.53
C ASP A 171 16.28 -22.95 -13.59
N PRO A 172 16.10 -22.09 -14.61
CA PRO A 172 14.86 -21.33 -14.78
C PRO A 172 13.63 -22.20 -15.10
N PHE A 173 13.82 -23.47 -15.48
CA PHE A 173 12.75 -24.41 -15.78
C PHE A 173 12.42 -25.36 -14.63
N TRP A 174 13.06 -25.19 -13.46
CA TRP A 174 12.95 -26.14 -12.35
C TRP A 174 11.49 -26.38 -11.95
N THR A 175 10.71 -25.31 -11.74
CA THR A 175 9.32 -25.43 -11.31
C THR A 175 8.44 -26.06 -12.38
N HIS A 176 8.63 -25.68 -13.65
CA HIS A 176 7.92 -26.28 -14.78
C HIS A 176 8.14 -27.80 -14.84
N ARG A 177 9.39 -28.27 -14.63
CA ARG A 177 9.73 -29.71 -14.65
C ARG A 177 9.21 -30.50 -13.46
N HIS A 178 8.93 -29.84 -12.33
CA HIS A 178 8.60 -30.50 -11.07
C HIS A 178 7.15 -30.30 -10.62
N THR A 179 6.31 -29.64 -11.43
CA THR A 179 4.89 -29.41 -11.14
C THR A 179 3.99 -29.92 -12.26
N PRO A 180 2.76 -30.37 -11.95
CA PRO A 180 1.79 -30.75 -12.98
C PRO A 180 1.54 -29.65 -14.01
N ALA A 181 1.35 -30.02 -15.28
CA ALA A 181 1.03 -29.06 -16.35
C ALA A 181 -0.30 -28.32 -16.14
N SER A 182 -1.20 -28.89 -15.33
CA SER A 182 -2.46 -28.22 -14.95
C SER A 182 -2.29 -27.09 -13.94
N TRP A 183 -1.08 -26.89 -13.39
CA TRP A 183 -0.80 -25.80 -12.47
C TRP A 183 -0.35 -24.57 -13.26
N ALA A 184 -0.91 -23.41 -12.93
CA ALA A 184 -0.43 -22.15 -13.47
C ALA A 184 0.99 -21.85 -12.95
N ILE A 185 1.81 -21.21 -13.77
CA ILE A 185 3.12 -20.71 -13.38
C ILE A 185 3.16 -19.18 -13.40
N SER A 186 3.78 -18.61 -12.37
CA SER A 186 3.90 -17.18 -12.18
C SER A 186 5.23 -16.85 -11.53
N SER A 187 5.66 -15.60 -11.68
CA SER A 187 6.84 -15.04 -11.07
C SER A 187 6.73 -13.52 -11.05
N ILE A 188 7.38 -12.93 -10.05
CA ILE A 188 7.64 -11.50 -9.98
C ILE A 188 8.88 -11.16 -10.84
N ASN A 189 8.88 -9.99 -11.48
CA ASN A 189 10.10 -9.46 -12.11
C ASN A 189 11.24 -9.31 -11.08
N THR A 190 12.44 -9.79 -11.41
CA THR A 190 13.59 -9.67 -10.51
C THR A 190 14.08 -8.21 -10.39
N SER A 191 15.00 -7.98 -9.43
CA SER A 191 15.58 -6.66 -9.15
C SER A 191 14.55 -5.56 -8.88
N VAL A 192 13.41 -5.92 -8.26
CA VAL A 192 12.33 -4.99 -7.94
C VAL A 192 11.76 -4.31 -9.20
N GLY A 193 11.58 -5.09 -10.26
CA GLY A 193 10.98 -4.61 -11.51
C GLY A 193 11.92 -3.88 -12.45
N ARG A 194 13.21 -3.85 -12.13
CA ARG A 194 14.27 -3.33 -13.02
C ARG A 194 14.67 -4.33 -14.10
N ASP A 195 14.53 -5.62 -13.81
CA ASP A 195 14.80 -6.64 -14.81
C ASP A 195 13.55 -6.87 -15.68
N PRO A 196 13.73 -7.17 -16.97
CA PRO A 196 12.62 -7.49 -17.86
C PRO A 196 11.90 -8.76 -17.40
N VAL A 197 10.70 -8.98 -17.93
CA VAL A 197 9.97 -10.22 -17.64
C VAL A 197 10.80 -11.42 -18.09
N GLU A 198 10.79 -12.51 -17.31
CA GLU A 198 11.57 -13.70 -17.62
C GLU A 198 11.14 -14.33 -18.94
N LYS A 199 11.97 -14.24 -19.98
CA LYS A 199 11.70 -14.82 -21.31
C LYS A 199 11.40 -16.32 -21.33
N TYR A 200 11.71 -17.04 -20.25
CA TYR A 200 11.50 -18.48 -20.13
C TYR A 200 10.02 -18.89 -20.12
N TYR A 201 9.09 -17.96 -19.85
CA TYR A 201 7.65 -18.18 -20.05
C TYR A 201 7.31 -18.73 -21.44
N ALA A 202 7.99 -18.23 -22.48
CA ALA A 202 7.73 -18.63 -23.88
C ALA A 202 7.96 -20.12 -24.14
N ALA A 203 8.82 -20.76 -23.34
CA ALA A 203 9.16 -22.17 -23.47
C ALA A 203 8.31 -23.10 -22.56
N MET A 204 7.18 -22.61 -22.05
CA MET A 204 6.22 -23.36 -21.21
C MET A 204 4.76 -23.25 -21.73
N PRO A 205 4.49 -23.55 -23.03
CA PRO A 205 3.19 -23.28 -23.67
C PRO A 205 2.04 -24.18 -23.20
N GLU A 206 2.33 -25.27 -22.50
CA GLU A 206 1.35 -26.29 -22.12
C GLU A 206 0.56 -25.96 -20.84
N ARG A 207 0.79 -24.79 -20.24
CA ARG A 207 0.18 -24.38 -18.98
C ARG A 207 -0.16 -22.88 -18.95
N SER A 208 -0.99 -22.50 -17.99
CA SER A 208 -1.29 -21.10 -17.70
C SER A 208 -0.08 -20.35 -17.18
N ARG A 209 0.11 -19.10 -17.64
CA ARG A 209 1.30 -18.29 -17.36
C ARG A 209 0.90 -16.87 -17.01
N TRP A 210 1.31 -16.41 -15.83
CA TRP A 210 0.95 -15.08 -15.34
C TRP A 210 2.14 -14.30 -14.81
N VAL A 211 2.35 -13.10 -15.31
CA VAL A 211 3.45 -12.22 -14.87
C VAL A 211 2.97 -11.35 -13.71
N ILE A 212 3.84 -11.12 -12.71
CA ILE A 212 3.60 -10.13 -11.67
C ILE A 212 4.60 -8.98 -11.81
N GLY A 213 4.12 -7.85 -12.33
CA GLY A 213 4.91 -6.62 -12.42
C GLY A 213 4.95 -5.85 -11.10
N TRP A 214 6.05 -5.14 -10.83
CA TRP A 214 6.11 -4.20 -9.71
C TRP A 214 5.46 -2.88 -10.09
N ALA A 215 4.19 -2.69 -9.70
CA ALA A 215 3.55 -1.37 -9.78
C ALA A 215 4.09 -0.43 -8.70
N GLU A 216 4.70 -0.96 -7.65
CA GLU A 216 5.49 -0.23 -6.66
C GLU A 216 6.69 -1.07 -6.27
N ASP A 217 7.83 -0.44 -6.02
CA ASP A 217 8.99 -1.09 -5.44
C ASP A 217 8.75 -1.42 -3.95
N ASP A 218 9.37 -2.49 -3.45
CA ASP A 218 9.33 -2.90 -2.04
C ASP A 218 10.27 -2.09 -1.12
N GLY A 219 10.98 -1.09 -1.67
CA GLY A 219 11.96 -0.31 -0.94
C GLY A 219 11.73 1.19 -1.04
N THR A 220 11.78 1.87 0.11
CA THR A 220 12.00 3.31 0.20
C THR A 220 13.24 3.54 1.05
N ALA A 221 14.17 4.37 0.58
CA ALA A 221 15.42 4.67 1.29
C ALA A 221 15.15 5.08 2.74
N GLY A 222 15.92 4.54 3.68
CA GLY A 222 15.74 4.80 5.10
C GLY A 222 14.46 4.24 5.74
N ALA A 223 13.67 3.40 5.07
CA ALA A 223 12.62 2.58 5.69
C ALA A 223 13.16 1.21 6.13
N HIS A 224 12.40 0.49 6.96
CA HIS A 224 12.63 -0.93 7.23
C HIS A 224 11.54 -1.74 6.51
N CYS A 225 11.92 -2.76 5.73
CA CYS A 225 10.99 -3.66 5.02
C CYS A 225 10.11 -2.98 3.94
N CYS A 226 9.14 -3.72 3.41
CA CYS A 226 8.18 -3.40 2.34
C CYS A 226 7.35 -2.14 2.65
N THR A 227 7.96 -0.97 2.48
CA THR A 227 7.34 0.31 2.84
C THR A 227 7.46 1.30 1.68
N ALA A 228 6.33 1.92 1.32
CA ALA A 228 6.25 2.92 0.25
C ALA A 228 5.69 4.24 0.77
N TRP A 229 6.56 5.25 0.95
CA TRP A 229 6.14 6.59 1.40
C TRP A 229 6.07 7.62 0.28
N ASP A 230 6.98 7.51 -0.69
CA ASP A 230 7.22 8.56 -1.68
C ASP A 230 6.62 8.23 -3.05
N LEU A 231 6.69 9.19 -3.97
CA LEU A 231 6.24 9.06 -5.35
C LEU A 231 6.89 7.85 -6.05
N GLN A 232 6.05 6.95 -6.55
CA GLN A 232 6.46 5.77 -7.30
C GLN A 232 5.58 5.62 -8.54
N LEU A 233 5.88 6.41 -9.56
CA LEU A 233 5.25 6.28 -10.88
C LEU A 233 6.09 5.31 -11.70
N TRP A 234 5.44 4.29 -12.25
CA TRP A 234 6.05 3.20 -13.01
C TRP A 234 5.17 2.84 -14.21
N THR A 235 4.65 3.86 -14.90
CA THR A 235 3.70 3.68 -16.01
C THR A 235 4.38 3.00 -17.20
N GLU A 236 5.54 3.49 -17.63
CA GLU A 236 6.32 2.88 -18.72
C GLU A 236 6.69 1.43 -18.41
N ARG A 237 7.06 1.15 -17.16
CA ARG A 237 7.36 -0.20 -16.69
C ARG A 237 6.15 -1.13 -16.83
N MET A 238 4.94 -0.67 -16.50
CA MET A 238 3.73 -1.49 -16.63
C MET A 238 3.45 -1.85 -18.08
N PHE A 239 3.60 -0.91 -19.02
CA PHE A 239 3.46 -1.21 -20.45
C PHE A 239 4.54 -2.15 -20.97
N THR A 240 5.80 -1.91 -20.62
CA THR A 240 6.93 -2.78 -21.01
C THR A 240 6.73 -4.21 -20.51
N ASN A 241 6.39 -4.38 -19.22
CA ASN A 241 6.14 -5.71 -18.66
C ASN A 241 4.91 -6.39 -19.31
N SER A 242 3.87 -5.63 -19.65
CA SER A 242 2.69 -6.17 -20.35
C SER A 242 3.03 -6.64 -21.77
N SER A 243 3.84 -5.86 -22.49
CA SER A 243 4.32 -6.21 -23.82
C SER A 243 5.22 -7.46 -23.78
N ASP A 244 6.13 -7.54 -22.81
CA ASP A 244 6.95 -8.74 -22.63
C ASP A 244 6.10 -9.97 -22.27
N ALA A 245 5.15 -9.82 -21.34
CA ALA A 245 4.25 -10.91 -20.95
C ALA A 245 3.50 -11.46 -22.17
N PHE A 246 2.93 -10.57 -22.98
CA PHE A 246 2.25 -10.95 -24.21
C PHE A 246 3.17 -11.64 -25.21
N ARG A 247 4.38 -11.08 -25.45
CA ARG A 247 5.39 -11.67 -26.34
C ARG A 247 5.78 -13.09 -25.93
N TYR A 248 5.81 -13.37 -24.62
CA TYR A 248 6.13 -14.69 -24.10
C TYR A 248 4.91 -15.62 -23.97
N GLY A 249 3.76 -15.23 -24.52
CA GLY A 249 2.54 -16.04 -24.52
C GLY A 249 1.86 -16.17 -23.15
N CYS A 250 2.13 -15.23 -22.24
CA CYS A 250 1.41 -15.16 -20.97
C CYS A 250 -0.01 -14.66 -21.21
N GLU A 251 -0.97 -15.29 -20.53
CA GLU A 251 -2.40 -14.97 -20.65
C GLU A 251 -2.90 -14.07 -19.50
N GLY A 252 -2.06 -13.83 -18.50
CA GLY A 252 -2.41 -12.99 -17.35
C GLY A 252 -1.25 -12.09 -16.95
N MET A 253 -1.62 -10.89 -16.48
CA MET A 253 -0.69 -9.99 -15.81
C MET A 253 -1.33 -9.40 -14.55
N MET A 254 -0.58 -9.48 -13.47
CA MET A 254 -0.89 -8.92 -12.17
C MET A 254 0.14 -7.84 -11.81
N ALA A 255 -0.19 -7.05 -10.80
CA ALA A 255 0.78 -6.13 -10.20
C ALA A 255 0.85 -6.31 -8.69
N ILE A 256 2.08 -6.27 -8.17
CA ILE A 256 2.33 -6.11 -6.74
C ILE A 256 2.35 -4.63 -6.39
N HIS A 257 1.64 -4.27 -5.32
CA HIS A 257 1.51 -2.89 -4.85
C HIS A 257 1.15 -2.84 -3.35
N TRP A 258 1.40 -1.69 -2.73
CA TRP A 258 1.17 -1.46 -1.29
C TRP A 258 0.14 -0.36 -1.04
N ARG A 259 0.06 0.60 -1.95
CA ARG A 259 -0.87 1.74 -1.93
C ARG A 259 -1.89 1.58 -3.06
N THR A 260 -2.89 2.44 -3.07
CA THR A 260 -3.97 2.39 -4.07
C THR A 260 -4.06 3.71 -4.83
N ALA A 261 -4.24 4.79 -4.10
CA ALA A 261 -4.56 6.10 -4.68
C ALA A 261 -3.35 6.78 -5.34
N SER A 262 -2.16 6.66 -4.76
CA SER A 262 -0.92 7.30 -5.24
C SER A 262 -0.28 6.59 -6.43
N ILE A 263 -0.78 5.40 -6.78
CA ILE A 263 -0.31 4.60 -7.93
C ILE A 263 -1.39 4.38 -8.99
N ALA A 264 -2.45 5.17 -8.93
CA ALA A 264 -3.52 5.13 -9.92
C ALA A 264 -3.00 5.18 -11.38
N PRO A 265 -1.95 5.94 -11.74
CA PRO A 265 -1.38 5.89 -13.09
C PRO A 265 -0.88 4.50 -13.47
N ASN A 266 -0.13 3.83 -12.59
CA ASN A 266 0.46 2.51 -12.83
C ASN A 266 -0.64 1.45 -13.03
N LEU A 267 -1.68 1.48 -12.20
CA LEU A 267 -2.83 0.57 -12.34
C LEU A 267 -3.67 0.88 -13.59
N THR A 268 -3.77 2.15 -13.98
CA THR A 268 -4.42 2.56 -15.24
C THR A 268 -3.65 2.02 -16.44
N ALA A 269 -2.31 2.12 -16.41
CA ALA A 269 -1.44 1.59 -17.45
C ALA A 269 -1.59 0.07 -17.60
N LEU A 270 -1.55 -0.67 -16.48
CA LEU A 270 -1.76 -2.12 -16.47
C LEU A 270 -3.14 -2.49 -17.03
N SER A 271 -4.20 -1.81 -16.59
CA SER A 271 -5.57 -2.06 -17.05
C SER A 271 -5.72 -1.78 -18.54
N GLN A 272 -5.16 -0.67 -19.04
CA GLN A 272 -5.18 -0.32 -20.45
C GLN A 272 -4.40 -1.33 -21.29
N ALA A 273 -3.21 -1.73 -20.83
CA ALA A 273 -2.39 -2.72 -21.53
C ALA A 273 -3.13 -4.05 -21.64
N GLY A 274 -3.71 -4.54 -20.53
CA GLY A 274 -4.52 -5.76 -20.53
C GLY A 274 -5.74 -5.67 -21.43
N TRP A 275 -6.41 -4.51 -21.50
CA TRP A 275 -7.57 -4.31 -22.38
C TRP A 275 -7.20 -4.33 -23.87
N VAL A 276 -6.11 -3.65 -24.24
CA VAL A 276 -5.61 -3.63 -25.63
C VAL A 276 -5.18 -5.03 -26.05
N ILE A 277 -4.31 -5.67 -25.25
CA ILE A 277 -3.82 -7.03 -25.51
C ILE A 277 -4.97 -8.05 -25.60
N GLY A 278 -6.02 -7.88 -24.79
CA GLY A 278 -7.16 -8.80 -24.74
C GLY A 278 -8.16 -8.71 -25.90
N GLN A 279 -8.01 -7.79 -26.86
CA GLN A 279 -8.96 -7.65 -27.96
C GLN A 279 -8.79 -8.74 -29.04
N PRO A 280 -9.90 -9.32 -29.57
CA PRO A 280 -9.84 -10.26 -30.68
C PRO A 280 -9.18 -9.62 -31.92
N GLY A 281 -8.06 -10.19 -32.38
CA GLY A 281 -7.36 -9.74 -33.59
C GLY A 281 -5.95 -9.16 -33.37
N HIS A 282 -5.56 -8.86 -32.13
CA HIS A 282 -4.15 -8.66 -31.79
C HIS A 282 -3.47 -10.04 -31.62
N GLN A 283 -3.16 -10.69 -32.74
CA GLN A 283 -2.52 -12.02 -32.78
C GLN A 283 -1.06 -11.99 -33.22
N ASP A 284 -0.55 -10.86 -33.69
CA ASP A 284 0.80 -10.81 -34.26
C ASP A 284 1.86 -10.56 -33.19
N VAL A 285 2.44 -11.67 -32.73
CA VAL A 285 3.57 -11.75 -31.79
C VAL A 285 4.84 -11.08 -32.34
N GLU A 286 4.94 -10.91 -33.66
CA GLU A 286 6.13 -10.37 -34.34
C GLU A 286 6.23 -8.84 -34.31
N ASP A 287 5.10 -8.12 -34.18
CA ASP A 287 5.05 -6.64 -34.09
C ASP A 287 4.78 -6.13 -32.66
N ALA A 288 4.77 -7.03 -31.67
CA ALA A 288 4.23 -6.80 -30.34
C ALA A 288 5.08 -5.92 -29.40
N SER A 289 5.81 -4.93 -29.90
CA SER A 289 6.02 -3.73 -29.08
C SER A 289 4.65 -3.06 -28.99
N VAL A 290 3.94 -3.25 -27.88
CA VAL A 290 2.87 -2.33 -27.51
C VAL A 290 3.59 -1.05 -27.08
N ALA A 291 4.17 -0.34 -28.06
CA ALA A 291 4.78 0.96 -27.89
C ALA A 291 3.62 1.90 -27.64
N VAL A 292 3.17 1.94 -26.39
CA VAL A 292 2.19 2.94 -25.98
C VAL A 292 2.90 4.27 -26.08
N ASP A 293 2.31 5.16 -26.86
CA ASP A 293 2.69 6.55 -26.86
C ASP A 293 2.48 7.10 -25.44
N MET A 294 3.58 7.18 -24.70
CA MET A 294 3.58 7.62 -23.30
C MET A 294 3.08 9.06 -23.18
N ASP A 295 3.35 9.88 -24.19
CA ASP A 295 2.90 11.27 -24.23
C ASP A 295 1.37 11.31 -24.30
N LEU A 296 0.79 10.52 -25.21
CA LEU A 296 -0.64 10.38 -25.35
C LEU A 296 -1.30 9.74 -24.10
N PHE A 297 -0.67 8.74 -23.49
CA PHE A 297 -1.16 8.14 -22.25
C PHE A 297 -1.29 9.20 -21.16
N TRP A 298 -0.21 9.94 -20.89
CA TRP A 298 -0.19 10.92 -19.81
C TRP A 298 -1.10 12.12 -20.10
N GLU A 299 -1.23 12.56 -21.35
CA GLU A 299 -2.23 13.55 -21.75
C GLU A 299 -3.64 13.08 -21.45
N ASN A 300 -3.99 11.87 -21.85
CA ASN A 300 -5.32 11.31 -21.62
C ASN A 300 -5.59 11.08 -20.12
N TRP A 301 -4.61 10.54 -19.39
CA TRP A 301 -4.72 10.36 -17.95
C TRP A 301 -4.90 11.70 -17.23
N GLY A 302 -4.11 12.71 -17.58
CA GLY A 302 -4.20 14.05 -17.02
C GLY A 302 -5.53 14.74 -17.37
N ARG A 303 -6.01 14.60 -18.60
CA ARG A 303 -7.31 15.10 -19.06
C ARG A 303 -8.46 14.43 -18.32
N GLY A 304 -8.42 13.11 -18.14
CA GLY A 304 -9.42 12.35 -17.39
C GLY A 304 -9.41 12.67 -15.89
N THR A 305 -8.24 12.96 -15.32
CA THR A 305 -8.09 13.22 -13.88
C THR A 305 -8.34 14.68 -13.51
N PHE A 306 -7.89 15.63 -14.31
CA PHE A 306 -7.89 17.06 -13.98
C PHE A 306 -8.75 17.92 -14.93
N GLY A 307 -9.24 17.36 -16.03
CA GLY A 307 -10.14 18.03 -16.97
C GLY A 307 -9.46 18.99 -17.95
N GLY A 308 -9.97 19.03 -19.18
CA GLY A 308 -9.57 19.99 -20.22
C GLY A 308 -8.09 19.95 -20.63
N GLU A 309 -7.64 20.98 -21.36
CA GLU A 309 -6.25 21.10 -21.84
C GLU A 309 -5.24 21.38 -20.72
N ALA A 310 -5.67 22.06 -19.65
CA ALA A 310 -4.84 22.24 -18.47
C ALA A 310 -4.54 20.89 -17.79
N GLY A 311 -5.52 19.98 -17.77
CA GLY A 311 -5.32 18.63 -17.26
C GLY A 311 -4.39 17.79 -18.12
N ALA A 312 -4.50 17.87 -19.46
CA ALA A 312 -3.57 17.18 -20.35
C ALA A 312 -2.12 17.65 -20.15
N ARG A 313 -1.89 18.98 -20.08
CA ARG A 313 -0.57 19.55 -19.75
C ARG A 313 -0.08 19.08 -18.38
N ALA A 314 -0.95 19.02 -17.37
CA ALA A 314 -0.58 18.51 -16.06
C ALA A 314 -0.15 17.03 -16.10
N GLY A 315 -0.82 16.20 -16.91
CA GLY A 315 -0.41 14.83 -17.17
C GLY A 315 1.00 14.74 -17.77
N ARG A 316 1.30 15.59 -18.76
CA ARG A 316 2.64 15.67 -19.38
C ARG A 316 3.72 16.15 -18.42
N ILE A 317 3.40 17.01 -17.46
CA ILE A 317 4.35 17.39 -16.41
C ILE A 317 4.56 16.24 -15.43
N MET A 318 3.50 15.52 -15.04
CA MET A 318 3.59 14.33 -14.18
C MET A 318 4.45 13.23 -14.81
N GLN A 319 4.42 13.06 -16.13
CA GLN A 319 5.27 12.11 -16.85
C GLN A 319 6.77 12.32 -16.60
N LYS A 320 7.22 13.56 -16.39
CA LYS A 320 8.63 13.86 -16.09
C LYS A 320 9.11 13.21 -14.78
N LEU A 321 8.16 12.76 -13.94
CA LEU A 321 8.41 12.07 -12.68
C LEU A 321 8.21 10.54 -12.78
N ASP A 322 7.88 10.00 -13.96
CA ASP A 322 7.81 8.55 -14.17
C ASP A 322 9.20 7.94 -13.97
N GLY A 323 9.29 6.94 -13.10
CA GLY A 323 10.53 6.28 -12.69
C GLY A 323 11.46 7.08 -11.77
N CYS A 324 11.06 8.27 -11.29
CA CYS A 324 11.95 9.13 -10.50
C CYS A 324 12.26 8.60 -9.08
N HIS A 325 11.60 7.52 -8.64
CA HIS A 325 11.79 6.92 -7.31
C HIS A 325 13.25 6.50 -7.05
N ILE A 326 13.98 6.06 -8.08
CA ILE A 326 15.40 5.73 -7.97
C ILE A 326 16.22 6.97 -7.57
N ALA A 327 15.95 8.11 -8.20
CA ALA A 327 16.60 9.37 -7.86
C ALA A 327 16.20 9.84 -6.45
N ILE A 328 14.92 9.71 -6.06
CA ILE A 328 14.47 9.99 -4.69
C ILE A 328 15.28 9.20 -3.66
N ASN A 329 15.42 7.88 -3.87
CA ASN A 329 16.20 7.03 -2.96
C ASN A 329 17.67 7.45 -2.91
N GLN A 330 18.29 7.76 -4.06
CA GLN A 330 19.67 8.23 -4.13
C GLN A 330 19.88 9.54 -3.35
N LEU A 331 18.95 10.49 -3.43
CA LEU A 331 19.02 11.74 -2.67
C LEU A 331 18.95 11.50 -1.15
N VAL A 332 18.16 10.53 -0.70
CA VAL A 332 18.09 10.17 0.73
C VAL A 332 19.36 9.45 1.16
N ASP A 333 19.84 8.48 0.38
CA ASP A 333 21.04 7.67 0.70
C ASP A 333 22.32 8.50 0.69
N ASN A 334 22.38 9.56 -0.12
CA ASN A 334 23.49 10.51 -0.13
C ASN A 334 23.59 11.34 1.17
N GLY A 335 22.51 11.43 1.95
CA GLY A 335 22.48 12.05 3.27
C GLY A 335 22.99 13.49 3.25
N VAL A 336 24.04 13.78 4.03
CA VAL A 336 24.62 15.13 4.13
C VAL A 336 25.20 15.68 2.82
N ARG A 337 25.46 14.81 1.82
CA ARG A 337 25.96 15.22 0.51
C ARG A 337 24.87 15.79 -0.40
N THR A 338 23.61 15.53 -0.08
CA THR A 338 22.48 16.07 -0.84
C THR A 338 22.27 17.53 -0.48
N THR A 339 22.27 18.37 -1.51
CA THR A 339 22.03 19.81 -1.41
C THR A 339 20.55 20.13 -1.58
N ASP A 340 20.15 21.33 -1.17
CA ASP A 340 18.78 21.79 -1.39
C ASP A 340 18.50 21.96 -2.90
N GLN A 341 19.52 22.30 -3.70
CA GLN A 341 19.41 22.40 -5.16
C GLN A 341 19.11 21.05 -5.81
N ASP A 342 19.76 19.96 -5.38
CA ASP A 342 19.49 18.61 -5.92
C ASP A 342 18.02 18.22 -5.72
N ILE A 343 17.42 18.62 -4.60
CA ILE A 343 16.01 18.38 -4.30
C ILE A 343 15.10 19.22 -5.20
N GLU A 344 15.40 20.52 -5.36
CA GLU A 344 14.60 21.39 -6.20
C GLU A 344 14.70 21.01 -7.68
N ASP A 345 15.87 20.57 -8.16
CA ASP A 345 16.05 20.11 -9.54
C ASP A 345 15.17 18.88 -9.83
N LEU A 346 15.14 17.89 -8.92
CA LEU A 346 14.30 16.71 -9.08
C LEU A 346 12.79 17.04 -9.05
N PHE A 347 12.40 18.01 -8.21
CA PHE A 347 10.99 18.40 -8.03
C PHE A 347 10.58 19.65 -8.81
N ALA A 348 11.39 20.15 -9.75
CA ALA A 348 10.99 21.24 -10.65
C ALA A 348 9.62 21.01 -11.35
N PRO A 349 9.24 19.77 -11.75
CA PRO A 349 7.90 19.49 -12.26
C PRO A 349 6.75 19.83 -11.28
N LEU A 350 6.98 19.75 -9.96
CA LEU A 350 5.98 20.17 -8.97
C LEU A 350 5.70 21.67 -9.07
N ASP A 351 6.73 22.49 -9.22
CA ASP A 351 6.55 23.94 -9.32
C ASP A 351 5.85 24.31 -10.64
N GLU A 352 6.17 23.64 -11.75
CA GLU A 352 5.42 23.75 -13.00
C GLU A 352 3.94 23.40 -12.81
N LEU A 353 3.62 22.30 -12.13
CA LEU A 353 2.24 21.89 -11.84
C LEU A 353 1.51 22.95 -11.01
N ILE A 354 2.12 23.50 -9.97
CA ILE A 354 1.49 24.53 -9.13
C ILE A 354 1.00 25.72 -9.98
N THR A 355 1.73 26.10 -11.03
CA THR A 355 1.31 27.21 -11.91
C THR A 355 0.01 26.93 -12.68
N LEU A 356 -0.26 25.67 -13.01
CA LEU A 356 -1.46 25.25 -13.72
C LEU A 356 -2.71 25.24 -12.84
N ARG A 357 -2.56 25.28 -11.51
CA ARG A 357 -3.69 25.19 -10.58
C ARG A 357 -4.81 26.19 -10.88
N LYS A 358 -4.46 27.42 -11.29
CA LYS A 358 -5.43 28.48 -11.63
C LYS A 358 -6.21 28.22 -12.93
N GLU A 359 -5.70 27.34 -13.77
CA GLU A 359 -6.28 26.96 -15.07
C GLU A 359 -7.16 25.70 -14.94
N ILE A 360 -7.02 24.94 -13.86
CA ILE A 360 -7.88 23.79 -13.55
C ILE A 360 -9.27 24.27 -13.15
N SER A 361 -10.26 23.86 -13.94
CA SER A 361 -11.66 24.26 -13.76
C SER A 361 -12.50 23.13 -13.14
N GLY A 362 -13.40 23.51 -12.23
CA GLY A 362 -14.33 22.60 -11.55
C GLY A 362 -13.79 22.04 -10.24
N THR A 363 -14.62 22.06 -9.19
CA THR A 363 -14.23 21.71 -7.81
C THR A 363 -13.68 20.28 -7.68
N GLY A 364 -14.27 19.31 -8.40
CA GLY A 364 -13.81 17.92 -8.38
C GLY A 364 -12.44 17.72 -9.03
N ASN A 365 -12.22 18.38 -10.17
CA ASN A 365 -10.92 18.40 -10.86
C ASN A 365 -9.85 19.04 -9.97
N LEU A 366 -10.15 20.21 -9.39
CA LEU A 366 -9.23 20.92 -8.50
C LEU A 366 -8.88 20.10 -7.26
N SER A 367 -9.84 19.37 -6.69
CA SER A 367 -9.56 18.48 -5.55
C SER A 367 -8.66 17.29 -5.92
N ARG A 368 -8.84 16.69 -7.10
CA ARG A 368 -7.92 15.64 -7.59
C ARG A 368 -6.54 16.22 -7.90
N PHE A 369 -6.48 17.43 -8.43
CA PHE A 369 -5.23 18.13 -8.69
C PHE A 369 -4.46 18.45 -7.39
N ASP A 370 -5.15 19.02 -6.40
CA ASP A 370 -4.57 19.37 -5.09
C ASP A 370 -4.08 18.14 -4.32
N TYR A 371 -4.71 16.97 -4.50
CA TYR A 371 -4.18 15.71 -3.98
C TYR A 371 -2.75 15.45 -4.47
N TRP A 372 -2.52 15.53 -5.78
CA TRP A 372 -1.21 15.27 -6.37
C TRP A 372 -0.17 16.32 -6.00
N ILE A 373 -0.55 17.61 -5.97
CA ILE A 373 0.33 18.68 -5.47
C ILE A 373 0.79 18.38 -4.04
N ASN A 374 -0.13 18.02 -3.15
CA ASN A 374 0.23 17.72 -1.75
C ASN A 374 1.06 16.44 -1.62
N TYR A 375 0.79 15.42 -2.44
CA TYR A 375 1.54 14.18 -2.43
C TYR A 375 2.99 14.37 -2.91
N LEU A 376 3.18 15.08 -4.03
CA LEU A 376 4.52 15.47 -4.52
C LEU A 376 5.26 16.33 -3.50
N ARG A 377 4.56 17.30 -2.89
CA ARG A 377 5.12 18.12 -1.82
C ARG A 377 5.54 17.27 -0.62
N ALA A 378 4.75 16.27 -0.24
CA ALA A 378 5.07 15.36 0.85
C ALA A 378 6.35 14.57 0.55
N SER A 379 6.51 14.04 -0.67
CA SER A 379 7.74 13.36 -1.10
C SER A 379 8.96 14.29 -1.07
N ARG A 380 8.85 15.53 -1.58
CA ARG A 380 9.92 16.53 -1.50
C ARG A 380 10.32 16.83 -0.05
N LEU A 381 9.34 17.08 0.82
CA LEU A 381 9.55 17.38 2.23
C LEU A 381 10.18 16.21 2.97
N ARG A 382 9.79 14.99 2.63
CA ARG A 382 10.34 13.78 3.23
C ARG A 382 11.84 13.65 2.98
N ILE A 383 12.32 13.94 1.77
CA ILE A 383 13.75 13.93 1.44
C ILE A 383 14.47 14.98 2.31
N ARG A 384 13.94 16.20 2.35
CA ARG A 384 14.48 17.31 3.15
C ARG A 384 14.56 16.95 4.65
N THR A 385 13.51 16.36 5.21
CA THR A 385 13.47 15.93 6.61
C THR A 385 14.55 14.89 6.92
N TRP A 386 14.76 13.91 6.03
CA TRP A 386 15.80 12.90 6.20
C TRP A 386 17.21 13.49 6.12
N ILE A 387 17.45 14.43 5.20
CA ILE A 387 18.73 15.12 5.09
C ILE A 387 19.01 15.97 6.34
N LEU A 388 18.01 16.66 6.89
CA LEU A 388 18.15 17.39 8.14
C LEU A 388 18.51 16.47 9.32
N SER A 389 17.91 15.28 9.37
CA SER A 389 18.24 14.25 10.37
C SER A 389 19.69 13.74 10.19
N ALA A 390 20.13 13.46 8.95
CA ALA A 390 21.51 13.08 8.66
C ALA A 390 22.53 14.19 9.02
N ARG A 391 22.20 15.46 8.76
CA ARG A 391 23.02 16.61 9.17
C ARG A 391 23.12 16.70 10.69
N LEU A 392 22.03 16.45 11.42
CA LEU A 392 22.03 16.42 12.88
C LEU A 392 22.90 15.29 13.43
N ASP A 393 22.79 14.09 12.86
CA ASP A 393 23.62 12.93 13.23
C ASP A 393 25.11 13.21 13.02
N SER A 394 25.48 13.86 11.91
CA SER A 394 26.85 14.28 11.63
C SER A 394 27.40 15.24 12.70
N ILE A 395 26.63 16.26 13.08
CA ILE A 395 27.01 17.22 14.14
C ILE A 395 27.15 16.51 15.50
N MET A 396 26.24 15.60 15.81
CA MET A 396 26.26 14.87 17.08
C MET A 396 27.42 13.87 17.15
N THR A 397 27.78 13.25 16.03
CA THR A 397 28.99 12.42 15.90
C THR A 397 30.24 13.27 16.13
N GLN A 398 30.32 14.46 15.54
CA GLN A 398 31.42 15.40 15.79
C GLN A 398 31.49 15.80 17.26
N ALA A 399 30.36 16.11 17.89
CA ALA A 399 30.29 16.45 19.32
C ALA A 399 30.78 15.30 20.23
N GLY A 400 30.52 14.05 19.83
CA GLY A 400 31.04 12.86 20.51
C GLY A 400 32.57 12.81 20.54
N SER A 401 33.22 13.26 19.47
CA SER A 401 34.69 13.23 19.31
C SER A 401 35.44 14.39 19.99
N ILE A 402 34.73 15.47 20.37
CA ILE A 402 35.34 16.62 21.04
C ILE A 402 35.64 16.28 22.52
N GLN A 403 36.88 16.44 22.95
CA GLN A 403 37.26 16.26 24.37
C GLN A 403 37.03 17.53 25.21
N ASP A 404 37.22 18.70 24.60
CA ASP A 404 37.02 20.00 25.26
C ASP A 404 35.53 20.24 25.56
N HIS A 405 35.18 20.30 26.84
CA HIS A 405 33.82 20.49 27.31
C HIS A 405 33.19 21.80 26.78
N LYS A 406 33.93 22.91 26.77
CA LYS A 406 33.40 24.21 26.32
C LYS A 406 33.12 24.19 24.81
N LYS A 407 34.03 23.63 24.01
CA LYS A 407 33.82 23.48 22.56
C LYS A 407 32.65 22.56 22.24
N LYS A 408 32.50 21.46 22.97
CA LYS A 408 31.37 20.54 22.83
C LYS A 408 30.04 21.23 23.16
N LEU A 409 29.99 21.94 24.28
CA LEU A 409 28.81 22.70 24.70
C LEU A 409 28.42 23.75 23.64
N LEU A 410 29.38 24.51 23.11
CA LEU A 410 29.14 25.52 22.08
C LEU A 410 28.64 24.90 20.77
N LEU A 411 29.21 23.78 20.32
CA LEU A 411 28.75 23.09 19.12
C LEU A 411 27.29 22.63 19.27
N VAL A 412 26.96 21.97 20.39
CA VAL A 412 25.61 21.46 20.62
C VAL A 412 24.60 22.61 20.79
N ARG A 413 24.96 23.65 21.55
CA ARG A 413 24.07 24.80 21.77
C ARG A 413 23.82 25.61 20.49
N ASN A 414 24.86 25.86 19.70
CA ASN A 414 24.77 26.80 18.57
C ASN A 414 24.43 26.13 17.24
N GLN A 415 24.62 24.80 17.10
CA GLN A 415 24.36 24.10 15.85
C GLN A 415 23.37 22.95 16.01
N ALA A 416 23.61 22.01 16.93
CA ALA A 416 22.74 20.84 17.06
C ALA A 416 21.32 21.20 17.51
N LEU A 417 21.20 22.05 18.54
CA LEU A 417 19.90 22.43 19.10
C LEU A 417 19.03 23.22 18.08
N PRO A 418 19.54 24.26 17.38
CA PRO A 418 18.77 24.91 16.32
C PRO A 418 18.38 23.95 15.19
N LEU A 419 19.29 23.07 14.74
CA LEU A 419 18.99 22.11 13.69
C LEU A 419 17.91 21.11 14.13
N ARG A 420 17.94 20.68 15.39
CA ARG A 420 16.91 19.82 15.98
C ARG A 420 15.54 20.49 16.02
N THR A 421 15.47 21.80 16.29
CA THR A 421 14.23 22.59 16.17
C THR A 421 13.74 22.65 14.73
N THR A 422 14.61 22.94 13.77
CA THR A 422 14.29 22.96 12.33
C THR A 422 13.77 21.59 11.87
N LEU A 423 14.36 20.49 12.36
CA LEU A 423 13.93 19.14 12.05
C LEU A 423 12.50 18.86 12.57
N SER A 424 12.13 19.36 13.74
CA SER A 424 10.74 19.27 14.22
C SER A 424 9.76 19.97 13.28
N ARG A 425 10.09 21.20 12.85
CA ARG A 425 9.25 21.97 11.92
C ARG A 425 9.12 21.26 10.58
N SER A 426 10.23 20.75 10.04
CA SER A 426 10.23 19.99 8.78
C SER A 426 9.39 18.71 8.87
N TRP A 427 9.46 17.98 9.99
CA TRP A 427 8.61 16.82 10.23
C TRP A 427 7.12 17.18 10.23
N GLU A 428 6.75 18.25 10.94
CA GLU A 428 5.37 18.73 10.98
C GLU A 428 4.85 19.14 9.60
N GLU A 429 5.66 19.85 8.81
CA GLU A 429 5.31 20.22 7.44
C GLU A 429 5.12 19.00 6.54
N MET A 430 6.01 18.00 6.65
CA MET A 430 5.93 16.75 5.90
C MET A 430 4.63 16.00 6.25
N ILE A 431 4.34 15.81 7.54
CA ILE A 431 3.13 15.11 7.99
C ILE A 431 1.87 15.89 7.60
N SER A 432 1.90 17.22 7.70
CA SER A 432 0.80 18.07 7.23
C SER A 432 0.51 17.85 5.74
N ALA A 433 1.54 17.76 4.90
CA ALA A 433 1.37 17.46 3.47
C ALA A 433 0.74 16.07 3.23
N PHE A 434 1.19 15.04 3.96
CA PHE A 434 0.57 13.71 3.90
C PHE A 434 -0.89 13.70 4.39
N VAL A 435 -1.20 14.43 5.47
CA VAL A 435 -2.58 14.58 5.96
C VAL A 435 -3.46 15.24 4.89
N HIS A 436 -2.96 16.27 4.19
CA HIS A 436 -3.71 16.95 3.14
C HIS A 436 -3.99 16.08 1.91
N CYS A 437 -3.12 15.12 1.59
CA CYS A 437 -3.38 14.16 0.50
C CYS A 437 -4.02 12.84 0.97
N ALA A 438 -4.15 12.57 2.27
CA ALA A 438 -4.74 11.31 2.73
C ALA A 438 -6.15 11.09 2.16
N ARG A 439 -6.37 10.09 1.29
CA ARG A 439 -7.68 9.82 0.69
C ARG A 439 -8.09 8.35 0.69
N SER A 440 -7.17 7.45 1.01
CA SER A 440 -7.41 6.01 1.14
C SER A 440 -6.75 5.45 2.41
N PRO A 441 -7.02 4.18 2.78
CA PRO A 441 -6.34 3.53 3.88
C PRO A 441 -4.82 3.42 3.65
N GLY A 442 -4.37 3.44 2.38
CA GLY A 442 -2.97 3.43 2.01
C GLY A 442 -2.23 4.70 2.50
N GLU A 443 -2.77 5.89 2.25
CA GLU A 443 -2.14 7.12 2.77
C GLU A 443 -2.25 7.25 4.29
N VAL A 444 -3.35 6.79 4.90
CA VAL A 444 -3.47 6.73 6.37
C VAL A 444 -2.40 5.78 6.95
N GLY A 445 -2.17 4.65 6.28
CA GLY A 445 -1.08 3.71 6.58
C GLY A 445 0.30 4.34 6.45
N THR A 446 0.55 5.16 5.41
CA THR A 446 1.80 5.93 5.26
C THR A 446 2.02 6.86 6.45
N VAL A 447 1.01 7.64 6.85
CA VAL A 447 1.10 8.53 8.02
C VAL A 447 1.40 7.74 9.28
N SER A 448 0.70 6.62 9.50
CA SER A 448 0.95 5.74 10.65
C SER A 448 2.37 5.20 10.64
N SER A 449 2.86 4.69 9.51
CA SER A 449 4.22 4.13 9.35
C SER A 449 5.32 5.16 9.66
N LEU A 450 5.14 6.40 9.22
CA LEU A 450 6.07 7.50 9.53
C LEU A 450 6.05 7.85 11.03
N GLU A 451 4.86 8.04 11.61
CA GLU A 451 4.70 8.49 12.99
C GLU A 451 5.06 7.41 14.02
N SER A 452 4.51 6.20 13.93
CA SER A 452 4.81 5.12 14.88
C SER A 452 6.14 4.45 14.62
N GLY A 453 6.53 4.30 13.35
CA GLY A 453 7.73 3.55 12.98
C GLY A 453 9.01 4.38 12.99
N ASN A 454 8.94 5.69 12.70
CA ASN A 454 10.13 6.45 12.31
C ASN A 454 10.36 7.74 13.07
N ARG A 455 9.32 8.43 13.57
CA ARG A 455 9.47 9.74 14.23
C ARG A 455 10.55 9.74 15.31
N LYS A 456 10.57 8.73 16.19
CA LYS A 456 11.58 8.63 17.25
C LYS A 456 13.01 8.55 16.69
N ARG A 457 13.21 7.75 15.65
CA ARG A 457 14.52 7.52 15.01
C ARG A 457 14.98 8.73 14.21
N ILE A 458 14.07 9.39 13.50
CA ILE A 458 14.42 10.49 12.60
C ILE A 458 14.56 11.80 13.36
N VAL A 459 13.60 12.09 14.25
CA VAL A 459 13.51 13.40 14.91
C VAL A 459 14.17 13.37 16.28
N CYS A 460 13.90 12.35 17.11
CA CYS A 460 14.25 12.34 18.53
C CYS A 460 15.54 11.58 18.88
N ALA A 461 16.28 11.04 17.90
CA ALA A 461 17.39 10.12 18.15
C ALA A 461 18.48 10.67 19.09
N HIS A 462 18.70 11.98 19.07
CA HIS A 462 19.76 12.62 19.86
C HIS A 462 19.27 13.39 21.09
N ASP A 463 17.95 13.40 21.37
CA ASP A 463 17.34 14.24 22.40
C ASP A 463 18.01 14.05 23.77
N SER A 464 18.17 12.79 24.21
CA SER A 464 18.82 12.47 25.49
C SER A 464 20.29 12.90 25.55
N THR A 465 21.01 12.83 24.43
CA THR A 465 22.42 13.25 24.37
C THR A 465 22.55 14.77 24.39
N ILE A 466 21.67 15.48 23.68
CA ILE A 466 21.63 16.95 23.69
C ILE A 466 21.33 17.46 25.11
N THR A 467 20.28 16.94 25.76
CA THR A 467 19.93 17.29 27.15
C THR A 467 21.09 17.05 28.12
N ARG A 468 21.78 15.92 28.00
CA ARG A 468 22.93 15.59 28.85
C ARG A 468 24.13 16.53 28.65
N ILE A 469 24.40 16.96 27.41
CA ILE A 469 25.51 17.89 27.13
C ILE A 469 25.17 19.31 27.58
N LEU A 470 23.91 19.74 27.42
CA LEU A 470 23.47 21.08 27.78
C LEU A 470 23.13 21.24 29.27
N ASP A 471 22.95 20.13 29.99
CA ASP A 471 22.47 20.07 31.37
C ASP A 471 21.14 20.82 31.58
N CYS A 472 20.26 20.73 30.58
CA CYS A 472 18.92 21.31 30.62
C CYS A 472 17.94 20.51 29.77
N SER A 473 16.64 20.62 30.10
CA SER A 473 15.57 20.09 29.27
C SER A 473 15.60 20.75 27.88
N LEU A 474 15.18 19.99 26.86
CA LEU A 474 15.00 20.57 25.54
C LEU A 474 13.99 21.74 25.58
N PRO A 475 14.22 22.82 24.81
CA PRO A 475 13.28 23.93 24.70
C PRO A 475 11.92 23.48 24.14
N ALA A 476 10.84 24.18 24.52
CA ALA A 476 9.48 23.85 24.10
C ALA A 476 9.30 23.88 22.57
N GLU A 477 10.10 24.67 21.86
CA GLU A 477 10.08 24.81 20.40
C GLU A 477 10.50 23.52 19.68
N THR A 478 11.24 22.64 20.38
CA THR A 478 11.62 21.31 19.86
C THR A 478 10.46 20.32 19.90
N ALA A 479 9.41 20.58 20.69
CA ALA A 479 8.24 19.71 20.76
C ALA A 479 7.49 19.73 19.43
N ILE A 480 7.04 18.55 19.00
CA ILE A 480 6.20 18.40 17.80
C ILE A 480 4.76 18.74 18.16
N ARG A 481 4.14 19.60 17.35
CA ARG A 481 2.74 20.00 17.47
C ARG A 481 1.82 18.93 16.92
N THR A 482 0.74 18.68 17.63
CA THR A 482 -0.32 17.74 17.25
C THR A 482 -1.57 18.45 16.73
N SER A 483 -1.63 19.78 16.82
CA SER A 483 -2.77 20.58 16.34
C SER A 483 -2.94 20.46 14.83
N TYR A 484 -4.21 20.44 14.40
CA TYR A 484 -4.55 20.54 12.99
C TYR A 484 -4.73 22.02 12.61
N ASP A 485 -3.91 22.51 11.69
CA ASP A 485 -3.96 23.90 11.21
C ASP A 485 -4.35 23.99 9.71
N GLY A 486 -4.73 22.85 9.11
CA GLY A 486 -5.12 22.76 7.71
C GLY A 486 -6.56 23.24 7.43
N PRO A 487 -6.93 23.42 6.15
CA PRO A 487 -8.30 23.75 5.77
C PRO A 487 -9.27 22.62 6.14
N PRO A 488 -10.45 22.90 6.72
CA PRO A 488 -11.36 21.85 7.14
C PRO A 488 -11.74 20.88 5.99
N ARG A 489 -11.70 19.57 6.27
CA ARG A 489 -11.95 18.52 5.27
C ARG A 489 -12.83 17.41 5.83
N LEU A 490 -13.80 16.99 5.03
CA LEU A 490 -14.62 15.81 5.29
C LEU A 490 -14.06 14.62 4.51
N PHE A 491 -13.53 13.65 5.23
CA PHE A 491 -12.77 12.52 4.71
C PHE A 491 -13.52 11.21 4.93
N VAL A 492 -13.58 10.36 3.90
CA VAL A 492 -14.04 8.97 4.00
C VAL A 492 -12.93 8.12 3.40
N SER A 493 -12.35 7.21 4.19
CA SER A 493 -11.18 6.42 3.78
C SER A 493 -11.50 5.38 2.72
N SER A 494 -12.73 4.87 2.71
CA SER A 494 -13.17 3.81 1.79
C SER A 494 -14.52 4.20 1.20
N VAL A 495 -14.48 4.70 -0.04
CA VAL A 495 -15.69 4.97 -0.82
C VAL A 495 -15.97 3.73 -1.68
N CYS A 496 -17.14 3.14 -1.51
CA CYS A 496 -17.59 1.99 -2.27
C CYS A 496 -18.57 2.44 -3.36
N SER A 497 -18.34 2.00 -4.60
CA SER A 497 -19.28 2.18 -5.71
C SER A 497 -20.30 1.05 -5.83
N GLN A 498 -20.09 -0.05 -5.10
CA GLN A 498 -20.95 -1.23 -5.08
C GLN A 498 -21.13 -1.72 -3.65
N TRP A 499 -22.29 -2.29 -3.34
CA TRP A 499 -22.65 -2.84 -2.03
C TRP A 499 -23.64 -4.00 -2.17
N ASN A 500 -23.65 -4.93 -1.22
CA ASN A 500 -24.58 -6.06 -1.26
C ASN A 500 -26.01 -5.61 -0.94
N SER A 501 -26.98 -6.04 -1.75
CA SER A 501 -28.41 -5.91 -1.44
C SER A 501 -28.75 -6.70 -0.17
N GLY A 502 -29.69 -6.22 0.65
CA GLY A 502 -30.04 -6.82 1.94
C GLY A 502 -29.15 -6.41 3.11
N GLU A 503 -28.06 -5.67 2.88
CA GLU A 503 -27.17 -5.20 3.95
C GLU A 503 -27.17 -3.67 4.06
N PRO A 504 -27.31 -3.10 5.28
CA PRO A 504 -27.12 -1.67 5.47
C PRO A 504 -25.67 -1.27 5.17
N MET A 505 -25.48 -0.17 4.43
CA MET A 505 -24.15 0.35 4.12
C MET A 505 -23.71 1.34 5.19
N GLU A 506 -22.70 0.96 5.98
CA GLU A 506 -22.04 1.86 6.92
C GLU A 506 -21.03 2.76 6.20
N ILE A 507 -21.08 4.06 6.51
CA ILE A 507 -20.10 5.06 6.09
C ILE A 507 -19.39 5.59 7.34
N ARG A 508 -18.06 5.65 7.28
CA ARG A 508 -17.19 6.09 8.38
C ARG A 508 -16.48 7.41 8.04
N PRO A 509 -17.15 8.58 8.17
CA PRO A 509 -16.49 9.85 7.92
C PRO A 509 -15.65 10.35 9.09
N PHE A 510 -14.56 11.03 8.75
CA PHE A 510 -13.73 11.81 9.65
C PHE A 510 -13.80 13.29 9.25
N VAL A 511 -13.82 14.18 10.24
CA VAL A 511 -13.83 15.62 10.01
C VAL A 511 -12.53 16.23 10.50
N LEU A 512 -11.60 16.55 9.59
CA LEU A 512 -10.37 17.24 9.95
C LEU A 512 -10.70 18.74 10.04
N SER A 513 -10.60 19.33 11.23
CA SER A 513 -10.99 20.72 11.46
C SER A 513 -10.40 21.23 12.77
N SER A 514 -9.88 22.47 12.78
CA SER A 514 -9.53 23.19 14.01
C SER A 514 -10.76 23.77 14.71
N PRO A 515 -11.72 24.41 14.00
CA PRO A 515 -13.01 24.76 14.58
C PRO A 515 -13.80 23.54 15.06
N ALA A 516 -14.54 23.70 16.15
CA ALA A 516 -15.43 22.66 16.66
C ALA A 516 -16.51 22.27 15.64
N ILE A 517 -16.91 21.00 15.64
CA ILE A 517 -17.88 20.45 14.69
C ILE A 517 -19.26 20.47 15.36
N ARG A 518 -20.23 21.16 14.76
CA ARG A 518 -21.60 21.25 15.29
C ARG A 518 -22.42 20.04 14.92
N ASN A 519 -22.32 19.60 13.67
CA ASN A 519 -23.16 18.52 13.14
C ASN A 519 -22.51 17.88 11.91
N VAL A 520 -22.71 16.58 11.75
CA VAL A 520 -22.41 15.82 10.53
C VAL A 520 -23.69 15.11 10.09
N SER A 521 -24.05 15.24 8.83
CA SER A 521 -25.28 14.67 8.29
C SER A 521 -25.05 14.03 6.92
N LEU A 522 -25.69 12.88 6.73
CA LEU A 522 -25.84 12.20 5.47
C LEU A 522 -27.09 12.69 4.76
N PHE A 523 -26.96 12.91 3.47
CA PHE A 523 -28.06 13.20 2.55
C PHE A 523 -28.04 12.13 1.47
N TRP A 524 -29.13 11.40 1.29
CA TRP A 524 -29.20 10.31 0.32
C TRP A 524 -30.58 10.20 -0.34
N ARG A 525 -30.64 9.65 -1.57
CA ARG A 525 -31.89 9.36 -2.30
C ARG A 525 -31.64 8.30 -3.38
N PRO A 526 -32.70 7.64 -3.91
CA PRO A 526 -32.56 6.86 -5.13
C PRO A 526 -32.00 7.73 -6.26
N LEU A 527 -31.12 7.16 -7.08
CA LEU A 527 -30.35 7.91 -8.08
C LEU A 527 -31.26 8.77 -8.98
N GLY A 528 -31.08 10.10 -8.93
CA GLY A 528 -31.83 11.05 -9.75
C GLY A 528 -33.29 11.28 -9.35
N GLN A 529 -33.79 10.65 -8.27
CA GLN A 529 -35.20 10.66 -7.92
C GLN A 529 -35.51 11.33 -6.57
N GLY A 530 -36.49 12.23 -6.56
CA GLY A 530 -37.02 12.84 -5.34
C GLY A 530 -36.04 13.74 -4.59
N GLY A 531 -36.43 14.13 -3.37
CA GLY A 531 -35.59 14.94 -2.47
C GLY A 531 -34.65 14.09 -1.62
N PHE A 532 -33.51 14.67 -1.22
CA PHE A 532 -32.59 14.01 -0.30
C PHE A 532 -33.22 13.78 1.07
N ARG A 533 -33.18 12.52 1.52
CA ARG A 533 -33.45 12.13 2.90
C ARG A 533 -32.24 12.48 3.74
N LYS A 534 -32.45 12.96 4.96
CA LYS A 534 -31.39 13.38 5.89
C LYS A 534 -31.28 12.40 7.06
N SER A 535 -30.07 11.92 7.31
CA SER A 535 -29.71 11.13 8.50
C SER A 535 -28.60 11.83 9.29
N LYS A 536 -28.73 11.90 10.61
CA LYS A 536 -27.67 12.46 11.48
C LYS A 536 -26.58 11.40 11.68
N ALA A 537 -25.32 11.78 11.52
CA ALA A 537 -24.21 10.90 11.85
C ALA A 537 -23.98 10.87 13.37
N VAL A 538 -23.62 9.71 13.89
CA VAL A 538 -23.28 9.51 15.30
C VAL A 538 -21.79 9.76 15.46
N HIS A 539 -21.41 10.66 16.37
CA HIS A 539 -20.02 10.84 16.78
C HIS A 539 -19.59 9.63 17.61
N THR A 540 -18.45 9.01 17.26
CA THR A 540 -17.95 7.84 18.00
C THR A 540 -16.81 8.21 18.92
N ALA A 541 -15.72 8.74 18.37
CA ALA A 541 -14.55 9.18 19.10
C ALA A 541 -13.79 10.24 18.29
N ARG A 542 -13.08 11.14 18.98
CA ARG A 542 -12.30 12.21 18.36
C ARG A 542 -13.08 12.95 17.27
N HIS A 543 -12.73 12.75 16.01
CA HIS A 543 -13.35 13.39 14.85
C HIS A 543 -13.96 12.35 13.90
N ALA A 544 -14.15 11.12 14.38
CA ALA A 544 -14.76 10.00 13.68
C ALA A 544 -16.27 9.96 13.93
N TYR A 545 -17.00 9.62 12.87
CA TYR A 545 -18.44 9.53 12.86
C TYR A 545 -18.86 8.23 12.16
N ARG A 546 -20.09 7.78 12.43
CA ARG A 546 -20.74 6.66 11.76
C ARG A 546 -22.12 7.06 11.30
N VAL A 547 -22.46 6.66 10.09
CA VAL A 547 -23.80 6.85 9.53
C VAL A 547 -24.10 5.75 8.53
N THR A 548 -25.36 5.40 8.40
CA THR A 548 -25.79 4.28 7.57
C THR A 548 -26.74 4.77 6.49
N ILE A 549 -26.51 4.32 5.25
CA ILE A 549 -27.55 4.34 4.22
C ILE A 549 -28.41 3.10 4.49
N PRO A 550 -29.68 3.27 4.89
CA PRO A 550 -30.58 2.12 5.04
C PRO A 550 -30.80 1.50 3.66
N GLU A 551 -31.15 0.21 3.64
CA GLU A 551 -31.38 -0.50 2.38
C GLU A 551 -32.38 0.27 1.50
N PRO A 552 -31.97 0.66 0.28
CA PRO A 552 -32.87 1.31 -0.65
C PRO A 552 -33.79 0.28 -1.30
N ALA A 553 -35.04 0.68 -1.57
CA ALA A 553 -35.97 -0.15 -2.35
C ALA A 553 -35.52 -0.33 -3.82
N GLU A 554 -34.68 0.57 -4.31
CA GLU A 554 -34.11 0.59 -5.65
C GLU A 554 -32.60 0.37 -5.58
N GLY A 555 -32.05 -0.40 -6.52
CA GLY A 555 -30.65 -0.86 -6.50
C GLY A 555 -29.58 0.22 -6.68
N CYS A 556 -29.91 1.52 -6.79
CA CYS A 556 -28.91 2.59 -6.95
C CYS A 556 -29.25 3.82 -6.10
N VAL A 557 -28.28 4.29 -5.32
CA VAL A 557 -28.42 5.47 -4.44
C VAL A 557 -27.34 6.48 -4.77
N GLU A 558 -27.71 7.76 -4.75
CA GLU A 558 -26.76 8.86 -4.65
C GLU A 558 -26.77 9.47 -3.25
N TYR A 559 -25.58 9.83 -2.75
CA TYR A 559 -25.44 10.40 -1.42
C TYR A 559 -24.27 11.39 -1.31
N TYR A 560 -24.39 12.28 -0.34
CA TYR A 560 -23.30 13.12 0.11
C TYR A 560 -23.36 13.33 1.62
N LEU A 561 -22.24 13.74 2.18
CA LEU A 561 -22.12 14.13 3.58
C LEU A 561 -21.90 15.63 3.68
N ARG A 562 -22.41 16.22 4.76
CA ARG A 562 -22.24 17.63 5.11
C ARG A 562 -21.80 17.73 6.56
N ALA A 563 -20.73 18.48 6.82
CA ALA A 563 -20.34 18.87 8.17
C ALA A 563 -20.47 20.39 8.35
N GLU A 564 -21.08 20.78 9.46
CA GLU A 564 -21.30 22.18 9.86
C GLU A 564 -20.33 22.51 11.00
N LEU A 565 -19.53 23.55 10.81
CA LEU A 565 -18.49 23.97 11.75
C LEU A 565 -18.96 25.12 12.63
N ALA A 566 -18.30 25.29 13.77
CA ALA A 566 -18.64 26.31 14.76
C ALA A 566 -18.41 27.75 14.27
N ASP A 567 -17.54 27.94 13.28
CA ASP A 567 -17.28 29.22 12.61
C ASP A 567 -18.31 29.54 11.50
N GLY A 568 -19.33 28.70 11.32
CA GLY A 568 -20.38 28.87 10.32
C GLY A 568 -20.05 28.29 8.94
N LYS A 569 -18.83 27.78 8.72
CA LYS A 569 -18.47 27.11 7.47
C LYS A 569 -19.15 25.75 7.35
N THR A 570 -19.40 25.35 6.12
CA THR A 570 -19.94 24.04 5.79
C THR A 570 -19.02 23.37 4.79
N ILE A 571 -18.69 22.10 5.04
CA ILE A 571 -17.85 21.29 4.16
C ILE A 571 -18.59 20.02 3.73
N TYR A 572 -18.23 19.51 2.55
CA TYR A 572 -18.95 18.45 1.87
C TYR A 572 -18.04 17.28 1.47
N HIS A 573 -18.62 16.10 1.39
CA HIS A 573 -17.99 14.92 0.78
C HIS A 573 -19.02 14.21 -0.13
N PRO A 574 -18.73 14.03 -1.44
CA PRO A 574 -17.57 14.57 -2.14
C PRO A 574 -17.60 16.12 -2.19
N VAL A 575 -16.46 16.74 -2.51
CA VAL A 575 -16.35 18.22 -2.57
C VAL A 575 -17.24 18.87 -3.63
N THR A 576 -17.75 18.08 -4.57
CA THR A 576 -18.66 18.50 -5.63
C THR A 576 -20.13 18.51 -5.21
N ALA A 577 -20.45 18.03 -4.00
CA ALA A 577 -21.81 17.98 -3.51
C ALA A 577 -22.35 19.39 -3.18
N PRO A 578 -23.68 19.62 -3.32
CA PRO A 578 -24.70 18.64 -3.74
C PRO A 578 -24.82 18.47 -5.27
N GLY A 579 -23.99 19.16 -6.07
CA GLY A 579 -24.09 19.16 -7.53
C GLY A 579 -23.68 17.85 -8.20
N MET A 580 -22.63 17.19 -7.69
CA MET A 580 -22.27 15.82 -8.05
C MET A 580 -21.93 15.04 -6.79
N ASN A 581 -22.62 13.91 -6.60
CA ASN A 581 -22.62 13.14 -5.36
C ASN A 581 -21.91 11.79 -5.56
N ASN A 582 -21.62 11.09 -4.46
CA ASN A 582 -21.20 9.69 -4.57
C ASN A 582 -22.40 8.84 -5.01
N THR A 583 -22.14 7.79 -5.79
CA THR A 583 -23.17 6.83 -6.20
C THR A 583 -22.73 5.44 -5.76
N VAL A 584 -23.68 4.65 -5.27
CA VAL A 584 -23.49 3.25 -4.92
C VAL A 584 -24.57 2.41 -5.57
N VAL A 585 -24.15 1.29 -6.16
CA VAL A 585 -25.04 0.26 -6.70
C VAL A 585 -25.19 -0.86 -5.67
N PHE A 586 -26.41 -1.07 -5.19
CA PHE A 586 -26.81 -2.23 -4.40
C PHE A 586 -27.16 -3.37 -5.37
N TRP A 587 -26.30 -4.39 -5.41
CA TRP A 587 -26.39 -5.50 -6.36
C TRP A 587 -26.52 -6.84 -5.63
N LYS A 588 -26.95 -7.87 -6.35
CA LYS A 588 -27.25 -9.21 -5.84
C LYS A 588 -26.37 -10.25 -6.48
#